data_AF-X1C1N6-F1
#
_entry.id   AF-X1C1N6-F1
#
_cell.length_a   1.000
_cell.length_b   1.000
_cell.length_c   1.000
_cell.angle_alpha   90.00
_cell.angle_beta   90.00
_cell.angle_gamma   90.00
#
_symmetry.space_group_name_H-M   'P 1'
#
loop_
_entity.id
_entity.type
_entity.pdbx_description
1 polymer ?
#
loop_
_entity_poly.entity_id
_entity_poly.type
_entity_poly.pdbx_seq_one_letter_code
_entity_poly.pdbx_strand_id
1 'polypeptide(L)'
;LTYDVAVTRDYIWAASFAGGLRRYSFDAEKWSLIPLPRDTDSTFACDDTLADFEWNVLDNLNHRVFSVIAYDSLVWVGTAAGINKGIVDPNTGWVDWTHYSAQWNNISGNFVRGLHRQIAASGERIWAATLNAEELSEFSAVSYTADDGATWTIPRFLVGKRPYNIHSFGESVYVAAEDGLYKSNDGTNWARFRSAVDKDTGEEVWAEQAYGALFDTRNSTLWIGTPDGLARTQDDGRLWEVERSFVSTSDSGEVSFYAYPNPFYLVEDNFRDGSGH
;
A
#
# COMPACT_ATOMS: atom_id res chain seq x y z
N LEU A 1 11.41 -8.61 -9.76
CA LEU A 1 10.01 -8.14 -9.70
C LEU A 1 10.01 -6.79 -9.00
N THR A 2 9.40 -5.78 -9.63
CA THR A 2 9.11 -4.47 -9.02
C THR A 2 7.72 -4.54 -8.42
N TYR A 3 7.55 -4.06 -7.20
CA TYR A 3 6.30 -4.15 -6.44
C TYR A 3 5.56 -2.81 -6.40
N ASP A 4 6.30 -1.70 -6.40
CA ASP A 4 5.74 -0.36 -6.26
C ASP A 4 6.65 0.69 -6.92
N VAL A 5 6.07 1.83 -7.31
CA VAL A 5 6.75 2.93 -8.01
C VAL A 5 6.19 4.28 -7.54
N ALA A 6 7.09 5.18 -7.12
CA ALA A 6 6.77 6.58 -6.84
C ALA A 6 7.45 7.51 -7.85
N VAL A 7 6.79 8.61 -8.20
CA VAL A 7 7.34 9.61 -9.12
C VAL A 7 7.37 10.97 -8.42
N THR A 8 8.55 11.58 -8.39
CA THR A 8 8.74 12.98 -7.97
C THR A 8 9.09 13.83 -9.20
N ARG A 9 9.33 15.13 -8.99
CA ARG A 9 9.75 16.05 -10.06
C ARG A 9 11.02 15.57 -10.77
N ASP A 10 12.01 15.13 -10.01
CA ASP A 10 13.38 14.91 -10.50
C ASP A 10 13.74 13.41 -10.60
N TYR A 11 12.90 12.52 -10.05
CA TYR A 11 13.17 11.08 -9.94
C TYR A 11 11.95 10.17 -10.14
N ILE A 12 12.20 8.97 -10.67
CA ILE A 12 11.32 7.80 -10.50
C ILE A 12 11.97 6.87 -9.48
N TRP A 13 11.24 6.47 -8.45
CA TRP A 13 11.66 5.50 -7.45
C TRP A 13 10.95 4.17 -7.68
N ALA A 14 11.66 3.06 -7.55
CA ALA A 14 11.11 1.72 -7.77
C ALA A 14 11.48 0.77 -6.61
N ALA A 15 10.47 0.24 -5.95
CA ALA A 15 10.59 -0.79 -4.92
C ALA A 15 10.73 -2.16 -5.60
N SER A 16 11.90 -2.80 -5.51
CA SER A 16 12.17 -4.09 -6.15
C SER A 16 12.76 -5.09 -5.15
N PHE A 17 12.07 -6.20 -4.87
CA PHE A 17 12.43 -7.19 -3.83
C PHE A 17 13.94 -7.47 -3.68
N ALA A 18 14.50 -8.41 -4.44
CA ALA A 18 15.95 -8.64 -4.51
C ALA A 18 16.65 -7.66 -5.48
N GLY A 19 16.01 -6.54 -5.81
CA GLY A 19 16.54 -5.48 -6.66
C GLY A 19 16.96 -4.22 -5.90
N GLY A 20 16.63 -4.13 -4.61
CA GLY A 20 16.78 -2.95 -3.76
C GLY A 20 15.79 -1.84 -4.09
N LEU A 21 15.96 -0.70 -3.40
CA LEU A 21 15.37 0.56 -3.82
C LEU A 21 16.18 1.07 -5.01
N ARG A 22 15.51 1.36 -6.13
CA ARG A 22 16.14 1.93 -7.31
C ARG A 22 15.59 3.30 -7.63
N ARG A 23 16.44 4.15 -8.18
CA ARG A 23 16.06 5.50 -8.60
C ARG A 23 16.55 5.81 -10.00
N TYR A 24 15.64 6.24 -10.86
CA TYR A 24 15.95 6.91 -12.12
C TYR A 24 16.07 8.41 -11.85
N SER A 25 17.15 9.04 -12.30
CA SER A 25 17.25 10.51 -12.38
C SER A 25 16.89 10.96 -13.79
N PHE A 26 16.01 11.96 -13.89
CA PHE A 26 15.70 12.57 -15.18
C PHE A 26 16.90 13.36 -15.73
N ASP A 27 17.60 14.12 -14.88
CA ASP A 27 18.79 14.90 -15.29
C ASP A 27 19.98 14.05 -15.74
N ALA A 28 20.22 12.91 -15.07
CA ALA A 28 21.31 11.99 -15.42
C ALA A 28 20.88 10.86 -16.37
N GLU A 29 19.60 10.83 -16.77
CA GLU A 29 18.95 9.81 -17.60
C GLU A 29 19.25 8.34 -17.22
N LYS A 30 19.53 8.07 -15.94
CA LYS A 30 20.12 6.79 -15.48
C LYS A 30 19.46 6.24 -14.22
N TRP A 31 19.31 4.91 -14.20
CA TRP A 31 18.98 4.13 -13.00
C TRP A 31 20.21 3.87 -12.11
N SER A 32 20.06 4.11 -10.81
CA SER A 32 21.01 3.75 -9.77
C SER A 32 20.33 2.92 -8.67
N LEU A 33 21.09 2.04 -8.02
CA LEU A 33 20.70 1.48 -6.73
C LEU A 33 20.83 2.59 -5.68
N ILE A 34 19.88 2.66 -4.75
CA ILE A 34 19.97 3.53 -3.58
C ILE A 34 20.25 2.65 -2.35
N PRO A 35 21.39 2.84 -1.67
CA PRO A 35 21.70 2.16 -0.42
C PRO A 35 20.62 2.39 0.64
N LEU A 36 20.33 1.35 1.41
CA LEU A 36 19.47 1.39 2.59
C LEU A 36 20.31 0.94 3.82
N PRO A 37 19.90 1.28 5.04
CA PRO A 37 20.53 0.75 6.26
C PRO A 37 20.51 -0.79 6.29
N ARG A 38 21.47 -1.42 6.96
CA ARG A 38 21.37 -2.84 7.33
C ARG A 38 20.29 -3.03 8.40
N ASP A 39 19.86 -4.26 8.62
CA ASP A 39 18.76 -4.57 9.55
C ASP A 39 19.01 -4.07 10.99
N THR A 40 20.27 -4.04 11.41
CA THR A 40 20.72 -3.56 12.73
C THR A 40 20.97 -2.07 12.82
N ASP A 41 21.04 -1.35 11.69
CA ASP A 41 21.33 0.08 11.67
C ASP A 41 20.02 0.87 11.84
N SER A 42 19.95 1.73 12.86
CA SER A 42 18.80 2.63 13.08
C SER A 42 18.86 3.90 12.21
N THR A 43 20.03 4.22 11.69
CA THR A 43 20.29 5.35 10.79
C THR A 43 21.38 5.00 9.78
N PHE A 44 21.26 5.51 8.56
CA PHE A 44 22.34 5.42 7.55
C PHE A 44 22.49 6.79 6.91
N ALA A 45 23.53 7.52 7.31
CA ALA A 45 23.91 8.80 6.71
C ALA A 45 24.73 8.55 5.45
N CYS A 46 24.68 9.50 4.51
CA CYS A 46 25.12 9.24 3.14
C CYS A 46 26.47 9.92 2.83
N ASP A 47 27.50 9.50 3.57
CA ASP A 47 28.85 10.09 3.57
C ASP A 47 29.92 9.18 2.92
N ASP A 48 31.21 9.54 3.09
CA ASP A 48 32.36 8.82 2.53
C ASP A 48 32.50 7.36 3.05
N THR A 49 31.73 6.93 4.07
CA THR A 49 31.73 5.53 4.56
C THR A 49 31.06 4.54 3.60
N LEU A 50 30.39 5.03 2.54
CA LEU A 50 29.83 4.22 1.45
C LEU A 50 30.85 3.29 0.75
N ALA A 51 32.16 3.52 0.93
CA ALA A 51 33.21 2.62 0.44
C ALA A 51 33.07 1.18 0.97
N ASP A 52 32.52 1.00 2.18
CA ASP A 52 32.33 -0.30 2.84
C ASP A 52 30.87 -0.80 2.75
N PHE A 53 30.00 -0.16 1.96
CA PHE A 53 28.60 -0.59 1.80
C PHE A 53 28.48 -1.88 0.97
N GLU A 54 28.09 -2.98 1.62
CA GLU A 54 27.77 -4.24 0.97
C GLU A 54 26.25 -4.41 0.75
N TRP A 55 25.81 -4.33 -0.50
CA TRP A 55 24.44 -4.69 -0.86
C TRP A 55 24.25 -6.21 -0.84
N ASN A 56 23.78 -6.71 0.30
CA ASN A 56 23.50 -8.12 0.50
C ASN A 56 22.04 -8.32 0.91
N VAL A 57 21.21 -8.85 0.00
CA VAL A 57 19.77 -9.13 0.21
C VAL A 57 19.51 -10.49 0.88
N LEU A 58 20.52 -11.34 1.01
CA LEU A 58 20.37 -12.62 1.72
C LEU A 58 20.42 -12.37 3.22
N ASP A 59 21.42 -11.60 3.66
CA ASP A 59 21.72 -11.35 5.07
C ASP A 59 21.04 -10.09 5.65
N ASN A 60 20.46 -9.22 4.80
CA ASN A 60 19.70 -8.03 5.24
C ASN A 60 18.31 -8.02 4.60
N LEU A 61 17.28 -8.18 5.44
CA LEU A 61 15.87 -8.04 5.09
C LEU A 61 15.53 -6.59 4.68
N ASN A 62 16.24 -5.60 5.20
CA ASN A 62 16.01 -4.18 4.89
C ASN A 62 16.40 -3.83 3.45
N HIS A 63 17.30 -4.61 2.84
CA HIS A 63 17.62 -4.49 1.42
C HIS A 63 16.54 -5.10 0.50
N ARG A 64 15.50 -5.74 1.05
CA ARG A 64 14.37 -6.34 0.30
C ARG A 64 13.19 -5.39 0.28
N VAL A 65 12.96 -4.70 -0.84
CA VAL A 65 12.05 -3.54 -0.91
C VAL A 65 10.72 -3.86 -1.60
N PHE A 66 9.60 -3.40 -1.02
CA PHE A 66 8.24 -3.76 -1.43
C PHE A 66 7.28 -2.59 -1.65
N SER A 67 7.47 -1.46 -0.96
CA SER A 67 6.64 -0.27 -1.15
C SER A 67 7.47 1.01 -1.10
N VAL A 68 7.03 2.05 -1.82
CA VAL A 68 7.71 3.35 -1.83
C VAL A 68 6.72 4.48 -2.07
N ILE A 69 6.80 5.52 -1.25
CA ILE A 69 6.18 6.84 -1.52
C ILE A 69 7.28 7.91 -1.47
N ALA A 70 7.21 8.90 -2.35
CA ALA A 70 8.18 9.98 -2.40
C ALA A 70 7.49 11.29 -2.75
N TYR A 71 7.87 12.37 -2.08
CA TYR A 71 7.29 13.71 -2.22
C TYR A 71 8.25 14.75 -1.65
N ASP A 72 8.30 15.93 -2.25
CA ASP A 72 9.23 17.00 -1.85
C ASP A 72 10.68 16.46 -1.77
N SER A 73 11.36 16.58 -0.63
CA SER A 73 12.68 15.96 -0.37
C SER A 73 12.60 14.66 0.45
N LEU A 74 11.40 14.11 0.66
CA LEU A 74 11.18 12.91 1.47
C LEU A 74 10.91 11.67 0.60
N VAL A 75 11.44 10.53 1.04
CA VAL A 75 11.13 9.22 0.50
C VAL A 75 10.90 8.24 1.66
N TRP A 76 9.78 7.54 1.65
CA TRP A 76 9.48 6.48 2.62
C TRP A 76 9.45 5.14 1.91
N VAL A 77 10.08 4.13 2.52
CA VAL A 77 10.40 2.85 1.87
C VAL A 77 10.06 1.70 2.80
N GLY A 78 9.16 0.84 2.36
CA GLY A 78 8.76 -0.37 3.09
C GLY A 78 9.55 -1.59 2.63
N THR A 79 10.11 -2.33 3.58
CA THR A 79 11.05 -3.43 3.34
C THR A 79 10.55 -4.74 3.98
N ALA A 80 11.41 -5.76 4.13
CA ALA A 80 11.14 -6.91 5.00
C ALA A 80 11.66 -6.72 6.45
N ALA A 81 12.39 -5.63 6.75
CA ALA A 81 12.90 -5.31 8.09
C ALA A 81 12.17 -4.15 8.77
N GLY A 82 11.30 -3.44 8.05
CA GLY A 82 10.54 -2.31 8.58
C GLY A 82 10.32 -1.20 7.57
N ILE A 83 10.36 0.04 8.07
CA ILE A 83 10.12 1.28 7.31
C ILE A 83 11.39 2.12 7.37
N ASN A 84 11.82 2.65 6.23
CA ASN A 84 12.90 3.63 6.17
C ASN A 84 12.35 4.97 5.72
N LYS A 85 12.65 6.03 6.47
CA LYS A 85 12.42 7.42 6.08
C LYS A 85 13.74 8.01 5.60
N GLY A 86 13.76 8.49 4.37
CA GLY A 86 14.91 9.11 3.73
C GLY A 86 14.68 10.59 3.49
N ILE A 87 15.69 11.41 3.78
CA ILE A 87 15.77 12.81 3.38
C ILE A 87 16.77 12.91 2.24
N VAL A 88 16.32 13.36 1.07
CA VAL A 88 17.14 13.51 -0.13
C VAL A 88 17.86 14.86 -0.09
N ASP A 89 19.20 14.85 -0.12
CA ASP A 89 19.97 16.08 -0.27
C ASP A 89 19.80 16.63 -1.71
N PRO A 90 19.41 17.89 -1.88
CA PRO A 90 19.08 18.45 -3.20
C PRO A 90 20.29 18.78 -4.07
N ASN A 91 21.51 18.76 -3.52
CA ASN A 91 22.74 19.14 -4.25
C ASN A 91 23.45 17.91 -4.83
N THR A 92 23.34 16.78 -4.14
CA THR A 92 24.04 15.52 -4.42
C THR A 92 23.09 14.39 -4.82
N GLY A 93 21.82 14.50 -4.45
CA GLY A 93 20.83 13.43 -4.57
C GLY A 93 21.08 12.26 -3.60
N TRP A 94 22.00 12.37 -2.65
CA TRP A 94 22.18 11.35 -1.61
C TRP A 94 20.97 11.29 -0.66
N VAL A 95 20.85 10.25 0.16
CA VAL A 95 19.70 10.04 1.05
C VAL A 95 20.15 9.67 2.46
N ASP A 96 19.81 10.50 3.44
CA ASP A 96 20.02 10.22 4.85
C ASP A 96 18.80 9.49 5.41
N TRP A 97 19.02 8.31 6.01
CA TRP A 97 17.96 7.41 6.43
C TRP A 97 17.79 7.31 7.95
N THR A 98 16.54 7.21 8.38
CA THR A 98 16.12 6.68 9.68
C THR A 98 15.33 5.39 9.45
N HIS A 99 15.66 4.33 10.17
CA HIS A 99 15.02 3.01 10.08
C HIS A 99 14.11 2.76 11.30
N TYR A 100 12.93 2.20 11.04
CA TYR A 100 11.90 1.89 12.02
C TYR A 100 11.50 0.41 11.93
N SER A 101 11.65 -0.34 13.02
CA SER A 101 11.24 -1.75 13.10
C SER A 101 10.19 -2.00 14.19
N ALA A 102 9.49 -3.12 14.10
CA ALA A 102 8.46 -3.52 15.06
C ALA A 102 9.01 -3.69 16.49
N GLN A 103 10.27 -4.12 16.60
CA GLN A 103 10.97 -4.38 17.86
C GLN A 103 11.27 -3.08 18.64
N TRP A 104 11.52 -1.97 17.94
CA TRP A 104 12.05 -0.74 18.52
C TRP A 104 11.14 0.49 18.37
N ASN A 105 10.21 0.48 17.42
CA ASN A 105 9.50 1.69 16.99
C ASN A 105 7.96 1.56 17.00
N ASN A 106 7.39 0.48 17.54
CA ASN A 106 5.94 0.30 17.71
C ASN A 106 5.13 0.29 16.38
N ILE A 107 5.72 -0.22 15.30
CA ILE A 107 4.96 -0.72 14.13
C ILE A 107 4.55 -2.18 14.37
N SER A 108 3.47 -2.66 13.75
CA SER A 108 2.93 -3.99 14.05
C SER A 108 3.77 -5.16 13.51
N GLY A 109 4.54 -4.93 12.46
CA GLY A 109 5.36 -5.94 11.79
C GLY A 109 6.27 -5.32 10.74
N ASN A 110 7.34 -6.03 10.42
CA ASN A 110 8.46 -5.55 9.62
C ASN A 110 8.28 -5.75 8.11
N PHE A 111 7.33 -6.57 7.67
CA PHE A 111 7.06 -6.76 6.25
C PHE A 111 6.07 -5.71 5.72
N VAL A 112 6.60 -4.63 5.15
CA VAL A 112 5.83 -3.43 4.80
C VAL A 112 5.47 -3.42 3.32
N ARG A 113 4.25 -3.88 3.02
CA ARG A 113 3.78 -4.09 1.63
C ARG A 113 3.11 -2.90 0.97
N GLY A 114 2.80 -1.85 1.73
CA GLY A 114 2.18 -0.64 1.21
C GLY A 114 2.44 0.54 2.14
N LEU A 115 2.67 1.71 1.54
CA LEU A 115 2.81 2.98 2.22
C LEU A 115 1.84 3.99 1.59
N HIS A 116 1.26 4.88 2.39
CA HIS A 116 0.34 5.90 1.89
C HIS A 116 0.45 7.21 2.67
N ARG A 117 0.50 8.34 1.95
CA ARG A 117 0.52 9.69 2.53
C ARG A 117 -0.91 10.24 2.60
N GLN A 118 -1.40 10.49 3.80
CA GLN A 118 -2.64 11.21 4.03
C GLN A 118 -2.35 12.70 4.26
N ILE A 119 -3.04 13.56 3.51
CA ILE A 119 -3.10 15.01 3.76
C ILE A 119 -4.52 15.35 4.16
N ALA A 120 -4.68 15.76 5.42
CA ALA A 120 -5.95 16.09 6.06
C ALA A 120 -5.90 17.51 6.65
N ALA A 121 -7.05 18.06 7.05
CA ALA A 121 -7.09 19.34 7.76
C ALA A 121 -6.56 19.21 9.19
N SER A 122 -6.65 18.01 9.78
CA SER A 122 -6.02 17.65 11.06
C SER A 122 -4.50 17.47 11.00
N GLY A 123 -3.90 17.40 9.80
CA GLY A 123 -2.46 17.27 9.59
C GLY A 123 -2.07 16.23 8.52
N GLU A 124 -0.77 15.99 8.40
CA GLU A 124 -0.22 14.91 7.57
C GLU A 124 -0.06 13.62 8.39
N ARG A 125 -0.29 12.46 7.75
CA ARG A 125 0.01 11.15 8.33
C ARG A 125 0.63 10.21 7.30
N ILE A 126 1.58 9.41 7.74
CA ILE A 126 2.14 8.32 6.93
C ILE A 126 1.59 7.00 7.47
N TRP A 127 0.89 6.29 6.60
CA TRP A 127 0.26 5.01 6.86
C TRP A 127 1.07 3.87 6.26
N ALA A 128 1.16 2.75 6.96
CA ALA A 128 1.90 1.56 6.56
C ALA A 128 1.06 0.29 6.72
N ALA A 129 1.05 -0.54 5.68
CA ALA A 129 0.50 -1.89 5.67
C ALA A 129 1.58 -2.85 6.20
N THR A 130 1.57 -3.09 7.51
CA THR A 130 2.64 -3.77 8.25
C THR A 130 2.25 -5.21 8.58
N LEU A 131 2.91 -6.17 7.94
CA LEU A 131 2.71 -7.60 8.14
C LEU A 131 3.84 -8.20 8.96
N ASN A 132 3.59 -9.37 9.55
CA ASN A 132 4.64 -10.14 10.22
C ASN A 132 5.71 -10.63 9.21
N ALA A 133 6.97 -10.46 9.60
CA ALA A 133 8.15 -11.02 8.96
C ALA A 133 8.62 -12.27 9.73
N GLU A 134 9.78 -12.19 10.39
CA GLU A 134 10.44 -13.34 11.05
C GLU A 134 10.21 -13.39 12.57
N GLU A 135 9.92 -12.26 13.22
CA GLU A 135 9.85 -12.17 14.69
C GLU A 135 8.45 -12.53 15.26
N LEU A 136 8.44 -13.34 16.32
CA LEU A 136 7.22 -13.93 16.89
C LEU A 136 6.26 -12.91 17.55
N SER A 137 6.71 -11.69 17.84
CA SER A 137 5.90 -10.62 18.40
C SER A 137 5.18 -9.79 17.32
N GLU A 138 5.53 -9.97 16.05
CA GLU A 138 4.93 -9.23 14.95
C GLU A 138 3.55 -9.78 14.57
N PHE A 139 2.68 -8.90 14.12
CA PHE A 139 1.35 -9.25 13.65
C PHE A 139 0.90 -8.33 12.51
N SER A 140 0.06 -8.88 11.65
CA SER A 140 -0.58 -8.10 10.59
C SER A 140 -1.52 -7.04 11.18
N ALA A 141 -1.29 -5.77 10.84
CA ALA A 141 -2.17 -4.64 11.11
C ALA A 141 -1.81 -3.46 10.19
N VAL A 142 -2.43 -2.32 10.43
CA VAL A 142 -1.95 -1.03 9.92
C VAL A 142 -1.18 -0.30 11.02
N SER A 143 -0.09 0.35 10.67
CA SER A 143 0.66 1.26 11.54
C SER A 143 0.66 2.67 10.92
N TYR A 144 0.70 3.73 11.74
CA TYR A 144 0.84 5.09 11.21
C TYR A 144 1.62 6.03 12.14
N THR A 145 2.23 7.05 11.56
CA THR A 145 2.79 8.21 12.26
C THR A 145 2.04 9.48 11.86
N ALA A 146 1.89 10.42 12.81
CA ALA A 146 1.34 11.76 12.61
C ALA A 146 2.35 12.87 13.03
N ASP A 147 3.59 12.47 13.28
CA ASP A 147 4.67 13.28 13.84
C ASP A 147 6.01 12.99 13.14
N ASP A 148 5.93 12.77 11.82
CA ASP A 148 7.08 12.61 10.91
C ASP A 148 8.03 11.46 11.31
N GLY A 149 7.45 10.40 11.88
CA GLY A 149 8.13 9.17 12.32
C GLY A 149 8.65 9.21 13.76
N ALA A 150 8.36 10.25 14.55
CA ALA A 150 8.79 10.30 15.96
C ALA A 150 8.06 9.27 16.84
N THR A 151 6.78 9.00 16.57
CA THR A 151 6.01 7.92 17.17
C THR A 151 5.15 7.18 16.14
N TRP A 152 4.89 5.89 16.39
CA TRP A 152 3.99 5.07 15.59
C TRP A 152 2.82 4.58 16.45
N THR A 153 1.63 4.54 15.82
CA THR A 153 0.37 4.09 16.41
C THR A 153 -0.21 2.95 15.59
N ILE A 154 -0.70 1.91 16.28
CA ILE A 154 -1.40 0.76 15.69
C ILE A 154 -2.89 0.88 16.07
N PRO A 155 -3.83 1.12 15.13
CA PRO A 155 -5.26 1.19 15.45
C PRO A 155 -5.75 -0.15 16.01
N ARG A 156 -6.22 -0.15 17.26
CA ARG A 156 -6.60 -1.37 18.00
C ARG A 156 -7.61 -2.27 17.26
N PHE A 157 -8.49 -1.67 16.47
CA PHE A 157 -9.52 -2.35 15.67
C PHE A 157 -8.96 -3.13 14.47
N LEU A 158 -7.79 -2.73 13.95
CA LEU A 158 -7.11 -3.37 12.81
C LEU A 158 -6.03 -4.39 13.24
N VAL A 159 -5.88 -4.65 14.54
CA VAL A 159 -4.94 -5.67 15.05
C VAL A 159 -5.38 -7.06 14.58
N GLY A 160 -4.48 -7.78 13.91
CA GLY A 160 -4.74 -9.09 13.31
C GLY A 160 -5.46 -9.02 11.96
N LYS A 161 -5.70 -7.82 11.41
CA LYS A 161 -6.22 -7.63 10.05
C LYS A 161 -5.04 -7.52 9.10
N ARG A 162 -5.09 -8.23 7.97
CA ARG A 162 -4.03 -8.23 6.96
C ARG A 162 -4.33 -7.20 5.86
N PRO A 163 -3.78 -5.97 5.94
CA PRO A 163 -4.01 -4.98 4.89
C PRO A 163 -3.26 -5.34 3.60
N TYR A 164 -3.88 -4.99 2.48
CA TYR A 164 -3.32 -5.07 1.14
C TYR A 164 -3.04 -3.69 0.54
N ASN A 165 -3.92 -2.71 0.81
CA ASN A 165 -3.79 -1.36 0.29
C ASN A 165 -4.40 -0.34 1.28
N ILE A 166 -3.86 0.87 1.27
CA ILE A 166 -4.34 2.00 2.07
C ILE A 166 -4.53 3.18 1.13
N HIS A 167 -5.63 3.91 1.29
CA HIS A 167 -5.92 5.14 0.55
C HIS A 167 -6.60 6.16 1.46
N SER A 168 -6.59 7.44 1.12
CA SER A 168 -7.24 8.47 1.94
C SER A 168 -7.65 9.69 1.12
N PHE A 169 -8.69 10.38 1.58
CA PHE A 169 -9.09 11.70 1.07
C PHE A 169 -9.55 12.59 2.22
N GLY A 170 -8.84 13.69 2.46
CA GLY A 170 -9.04 14.53 3.65
C GLY A 170 -8.87 13.70 4.93
N GLU A 171 -9.82 13.83 5.87
CA GLU A 171 -9.84 13.05 7.12
C GLU A 171 -10.16 11.56 6.90
N SER A 172 -10.82 11.20 5.79
CA SER A 172 -11.22 9.81 5.53
C SER A 172 -10.02 8.96 5.10
N VAL A 173 -9.80 7.86 5.80
CA VAL A 173 -8.83 6.81 5.43
C VAL A 173 -9.56 5.49 5.20
N TYR A 174 -9.11 4.76 4.18
CA TYR A 174 -9.65 3.50 3.69
C TYR A 174 -8.54 2.44 3.74
N VAL A 175 -8.85 1.26 4.26
CA VAL A 175 -7.91 0.14 4.35
C VAL A 175 -8.57 -1.07 3.71
N ALA A 176 -8.05 -1.51 2.58
CA ALA A 176 -8.47 -2.72 1.90
C ALA A 176 -7.64 -3.90 2.45
N ALA A 177 -8.31 -4.94 2.94
CA ALA A 177 -7.70 -6.04 3.68
C ALA A 177 -8.25 -7.42 3.27
N GLU A 178 -7.62 -8.47 3.80
CA GLU A 178 -8.00 -9.88 3.63
C GLU A 178 -9.44 -10.20 4.06
N ASP A 179 -9.99 -9.46 5.01
CA ASP A 179 -11.41 -9.50 5.36
C ASP A 179 -12.13 -8.16 5.10
N GLY A 180 -11.83 -7.55 3.95
CA GLY A 180 -12.67 -6.54 3.31
C GLY A 180 -12.20 -5.10 3.48
N LEU A 181 -13.09 -4.16 3.17
CA LEU A 181 -12.79 -2.73 3.19
C LEU A 181 -13.20 -2.09 4.51
N TYR A 182 -12.27 -1.35 5.11
CA TYR A 182 -12.48 -0.56 6.33
C TYR A 182 -12.40 0.93 6.04
N LYS A 183 -13.19 1.75 6.76
CA LYS A 183 -13.13 3.22 6.76
C LYS A 183 -12.89 3.74 8.18
N SER A 184 -12.13 4.82 8.30
CA SER A 184 -12.12 5.72 9.46
C SER A 184 -12.16 7.18 9.00
N ASN A 185 -12.68 8.07 9.86
CA ASN A 185 -12.64 9.53 9.68
C ASN A 185 -11.72 10.23 10.69
N ASP A 186 -11.02 9.48 11.55
CA ASP A 186 -10.09 10.02 12.56
C ASP A 186 -8.80 9.19 12.70
N GLY A 187 -8.71 8.02 12.08
CA GLY A 187 -7.59 7.07 12.12
C GLY A 187 -7.64 6.06 13.28
N THR A 188 -8.58 6.20 14.21
CA THR A 188 -8.67 5.47 15.47
C THR A 188 -9.96 4.66 15.60
N ASN A 189 -11.10 5.20 15.16
CA ASN A 189 -12.41 4.55 15.13
C ASN A 189 -12.68 4.05 13.71
N TRP A 190 -12.89 2.74 13.56
CA TRP A 190 -12.99 2.07 12.27
C TRP A 190 -14.31 1.31 12.12
N ALA A 191 -14.83 1.27 10.90
CA ALA A 191 -15.97 0.45 10.52
C ALA A 191 -15.62 -0.34 9.25
N ARG A 192 -16.07 -1.60 9.17
CA ARG A 192 -16.02 -2.40 7.93
C ARG A 192 -17.24 -2.06 7.08
N PHE A 193 -17.05 -1.89 5.77
CA PHE A 193 -18.17 -1.87 4.82
C PHE A 193 -18.86 -3.23 4.77
N ARG A 194 -20.14 -3.24 4.42
CA ARG A 194 -20.80 -4.47 3.96
C ARG A 194 -20.32 -4.78 2.54
N SER A 195 -20.50 -6.02 2.09
CA SER A 195 -20.29 -6.36 0.67
C SER A 195 -21.12 -5.43 -0.21
N ALA A 196 -20.55 -5.07 -1.36
CA ALA A 196 -21.22 -4.20 -2.32
C ALA A 196 -22.38 -4.96 -2.96
N VAL A 197 -23.56 -4.35 -2.95
CA VAL A 197 -24.77 -4.88 -3.60
C VAL A 197 -25.25 -3.83 -4.58
N ASP A 198 -25.36 -4.22 -5.85
CA ASP A 198 -25.81 -3.35 -6.92
C ASP A 198 -27.23 -2.85 -6.66
N LYS A 199 -27.40 -1.53 -6.75
CA LYS A 199 -28.64 -0.83 -6.43
C LYS A 199 -29.79 -1.17 -7.40
N ASP A 200 -29.50 -1.56 -8.64
CA ASP A 200 -30.47 -1.72 -9.72
C ASP A 200 -30.73 -3.20 -10.03
N THR A 201 -29.69 -4.04 -10.04
CA THR A 201 -29.81 -5.50 -10.29
C THR A 201 -29.98 -6.33 -9.02
N GLY A 202 -29.53 -5.81 -7.87
CA GLY A 202 -29.45 -6.56 -6.61
C GLY A 202 -28.32 -7.60 -6.57
N GLU A 203 -27.45 -7.65 -7.59
CA GLU A 203 -26.29 -8.53 -7.58
C GLU A 203 -25.25 -8.10 -6.53
N GLU A 204 -24.66 -9.05 -5.83
CA GLU A 204 -23.67 -8.80 -4.79
C GLU A 204 -22.24 -9.08 -5.29
N VAL A 205 -21.24 -8.40 -4.71
CA VAL A 205 -19.83 -8.76 -4.83
C VAL A 205 -19.51 -9.86 -3.83
N TRP A 206 -19.25 -11.06 -4.36
CA TRP A 206 -18.99 -12.29 -3.61
C TRP A 206 -17.49 -12.45 -3.33
N ALA A 207 -16.98 -11.58 -2.47
CA ALA A 207 -15.64 -11.68 -1.93
C ALA A 207 -15.59 -11.31 -0.44
N GLU A 208 -14.72 -11.99 0.31
CA GLU A 208 -14.32 -11.56 1.66
C GLU A 208 -13.28 -10.45 1.60
N GLN A 209 -12.35 -10.55 0.64
CA GLN A 209 -11.17 -9.72 0.48
C GLN A 209 -11.48 -8.41 -0.26
N ALA A 210 -10.81 -7.33 0.14
CA ALA A 210 -10.66 -6.11 -0.66
C ALA A 210 -9.17 -5.91 -0.96
N TYR A 211 -8.78 -5.95 -2.24
CA TYR A 211 -7.39 -5.77 -2.66
C TYR A 211 -6.98 -4.30 -2.77
N GLY A 212 -7.92 -3.40 -3.08
CA GLY A 212 -7.64 -1.99 -3.29
C GLY A 212 -8.84 -1.08 -3.03
N ALA A 213 -8.56 0.17 -2.70
CA ALA A 213 -9.56 1.24 -2.64
C ALA A 213 -9.01 2.53 -3.26
N LEU A 214 -9.86 3.28 -3.94
CA LEU A 214 -9.51 4.56 -4.56
C LEU A 214 -10.68 5.54 -4.41
N PHE A 215 -10.42 6.74 -3.91
CA PHE A 215 -11.43 7.80 -3.87
C PHE A 215 -11.20 8.78 -5.03
N ASP A 216 -12.04 8.69 -6.06
CA ASP A 216 -12.00 9.58 -7.21
C ASP A 216 -12.62 10.95 -6.84
N THR A 217 -11.75 11.93 -6.66
CA THR A 217 -12.12 13.30 -6.28
C THR A 217 -12.82 14.08 -7.39
N ARG A 218 -12.78 13.59 -8.65
CA ARG A 218 -13.40 14.26 -9.81
C ARG A 218 -14.93 14.20 -9.77
N ASN A 219 -15.47 13.18 -9.12
CA ASN A 219 -16.91 12.89 -9.02
C ASN A 219 -17.32 12.32 -7.65
N SER A 220 -16.46 12.45 -6.63
CA SER A 220 -16.68 11.96 -5.25
C SER A 220 -17.04 10.47 -5.16
N THR A 221 -16.41 9.63 -5.99
CA THR A 221 -16.71 8.19 -6.06
C THR A 221 -15.65 7.36 -5.34
N LEU A 222 -16.05 6.58 -4.35
CA LEU A 222 -15.23 5.52 -3.78
C LEU A 222 -15.33 4.27 -4.65
N TRP A 223 -14.19 3.78 -5.11
CA TRP A 223 -14.02 2.51 -5.81
C TRP A 223 -13.40 1.47 -4.87
N ILE A 224 -13.86 0.22 -4.98
CA ILE A 224 -13.28 -0.96 -4.34
C ILE A 224 -12.90 -1.99 -5.40
N GLY A 225 -11.72 -2.60 -5.25
CA GLY A 225 -11.31 -3.77 -6.04
C GLY A 225 -11.24 -5.02 -5.16
N THR A 226 -11.84 -6.10 -5.65
CA THR A 226 -12.01 -7.39 -4.97
C THR A 226 -11.67 -8.54 -5.94
N PRO A 227 -11.53 -9.79 -5.47
CA PRO A 227 -11.48 -10.98 -6.33
C PRO A 227 -12.62 -11.06 -7.36
N ASP A 228 -13.87 -10.77 -6.94
CA ASP A 228 -15.08 -10.73 -7.80
C ASP A 228 -15.25 -9.35 -8.49
N GLY A 229 -14.13 -8.65 -8.75
CA GLY A 229 -14.09 -7.46 -9.61
C GLY A 229 -14.24 -6.13 -8.89
N LEU A 230 -14.84 -5.17 -9.58
CA LEU A 230 -14.91 -3.77 -9.17
C LEU A 230 -16.34 -3.39 -8.74
N ALA A 231 -16.44 -2.58 -7.70
CA ALA A 231 -17.67 -1.87 -7.37
C ALA A 231 -17.37 -0.43 -6.97
N ARG A 232 -18.40 0.43 -7.00
CA ARG A 232 -18.26 1.83 -6.60
C ARG A 232 -19.49 2.39 -5.89
N THR A 233 -19.28 3.44 -5.12
CA THR A 233 -20.32 4.16 -4.38
C THR A 233 -20.03 5.66 -4.31
N GLN A 234 -21.07 6.48 -4.25
CA GLN A 234 -21.00 7.95 -4.07
C GLN A 234 -21.67 8.40 -2.76
N ASP A 235 -22.19 7.48 -1.94
CA ASP A 235 -23.04 7.78 -0.79
C ASP A 235 -22.58 7.13 0.52
N ASP A 236 -21.27 6.86 0.61
CA ASP A 236 -20.60 6.11 1.68
C ASP A 236 -21.08 4.65 1.82
N GLY A 237 -21.32 4.00 0.68
CA GLY A 237 -21.59 2.56 0.60
C GLY A 237 -22.99 2.16 1.05
N ARG A 238 -23.97 3.07 0.97
CA ARG A 238 -25.39 2.75 1.15
C ARG A 238 -25.97 2.12 -0.11
N LEU A 239 -25.58 2.65 -1.27
CA LEU A 239 -25.84 2.11 -2.60
C LEU A 239 -24.51 1.88 -3.30
N TRP A 240 -24.42 0.74 -4.00
CA TRP A 240 -23.28 0.41 -4.86
C TRP A 240 -23.74 0.27 -6.30
N GLU A 241 -22.82 0.53 -7.22
CA GLU A 241 -22.87 0.11 -8.61
C GLU A 241 -21.76 -0.94 -8.78
N VAL A 242 -22.12 -2.15 -9.21
CA VAL A 242 -21.15 -3.24 -9.43
C VAL A 242 -20.78 -3.28 -10.91
N GLU A 243 -19.49 -3.11 -11.19
CA GLU A 243 -18.99 -2.91 -12.54
C GLU A 243 -18.72 -4.26 -13.22
N ARG A 244 -19.80 -4.89 -13.68
CA ARG A 244 -19.76 -6.10 -14.50
C ARG A 244 -19.98 -5.78 -15.97
N SER A 245 -19.31 -6.52 -16.85
CA SER A 245 -19.54 -6.45 -18.29
C SER A 245 -19.86 -7.85 -18.82
N PHE A 246 -21.06 -8.02 -19.35
CA PHE A 246 -21.53 -9.26 -19.99
C PHE A 246 -21.86 -8.98 -21.46
N VAL A 247 -20.87 -8.47 -22.20
CA VAL A 247 -21.00 -8.17 -23.63
C VAL A 247 -20.58 -9.36 -24.49
N SER A 248 -21.29 -9.56 -25.60
CA SER A 248 -20.94 -10.57 -26.59
C SER A 248 -19.79 -10.05 -27.45
N THR A 249 -18.59 -10.64 -27.30
CA THR A 249 -17.43 -10.27 -28.13
C THR A 249 -17.57 -10.69 -29.60
N SER A 250 -18.64 -11.41 -29.94
CA SER A 250 -18.97 -11.91 -31.28
C SER A 250 -19.97 -11.05 -32.06
N ASP A 251 -20.69 -10.11 -31.43
CA ASP A 251 -21.73 -9.34 -32.10
C ASP A 251 -21.20 -8.06 -32.77
N SER A 252 -21.72 -7.74 -33.96
CA SER A 252 -21.19 -6.62 -34.74
C SER A 252 -21.60 -5.26 -34.14
N GLY A 253 -20.62 -4.53 -33.61
CA GLY A 253 -20.83 -3.23 -32.96
C GLY A 253 -20.50 -3.25 -31.46
N GLU A 254 -20.39 -4.43 -30.86
CA GLU A 254 -19.91 -4.62 -29.50
C GLU A 254 -18.37 -4.58 -29.43
N VAL A 255 -17.83 -4.40 -28.22
CA VAL A 255 -16.39 -4.48 -27.97
C VAL A 255 -15.90 -5.93 -28.13
N SER A 256 -14.91 -6.13 -29.01
CA SER A 256 -14.34 -7.45 -29.31
C SER A 256 -13.52 -8.08 -28.17
N PHE A 257 -13.34 -7.36 -27.07
CA PHE A 257 -12.64 -7.81 -25.87
C PHE A 257 -13.10 -7.00 -24.66
N TYR A 258 -13.25 -7.67 -23.51
CA TYR A 258 -13.35 -7.07 -22.19
C TYR A 258 -12.58 -7.94 -21.19
N ALA A 259 -12.17 -7.35 -20.06
CA ALA A 259 -11.59 -8.07 -18.94
C ALA A 259 -12.62 -8.15 -17.82
N TYR A 260 -12.89 -9.36 -17.34
CA TYR A 260 -13.80 -9.66 -16.23
C TYR A 260 -13.14 -10.73 -15.35
N PRO A 261 -13.33 -10.73 -14.01
CA PRO A 261 -12.88 -11.81 -13.13
C PRO A 261 -13.34 -13.17 -13.66
N ASN A 262 -12.55 -14.23 -13.50
CA ASN A 262 -12.90 -15.52 -14.09
C ASN A 262 -14.10 -16.14 -13.35
N PRO A 263 -15.32 -16.21 -13.95
CA PRO A 263 -16.52 -16.67 -13.26
C PRO A 263 -16.51 -18.19 -12.99
N PHE A 264 -15.43 -18.88 -13.33
CA PHE A 264 -15.25 -20.32 -13.10
C PHE A 264 -14.07 -20.63 -12.14
N TYR A 265 -13.45 -19.62 -11.50
CA TYR A 265 -12.30 -19.80 -10.62
C TYR A 265 -12.67 -19.93 -9.12
N LEU A 266 -13.37 -21.01 -8.79
CA LEU A 266 -13.96 -21.32 -7.48
C LEU A 266 -12.96 -21.63 -6.32
N VAL A 267 -11.69 -21.23 -6.41
CA VAL A 267 -10.64 -21.62 -5.44
C VAL A 267 -10.25 -20.49 -4.49
N GLU A 268 -10.18 -19.25 -4.99
CA GLU A 268 -9.88 -18.04 -4.20
C GLU A 268 -10.75 -16.85 -4.62
N ASP A 269 -11.13 -16.77 -5.90
CA ASP A 269 -12.12 -15.81 -6.39
C ASP A 269 -13.55 -16.28 -6.09
N ASN A 270 -14.52 -15.36 -6.10
CA ASN A 270 -15.97 -15.64 -6.00
C ASN A 270 -16.44 -16.35 -4.71
N PHE A 271 -15.62 -16.34 -3.65
CA PHE A 271 -15.84 -17.08 -2.41
C PHE A 271 -16.10 -16.17 -1.20
N ARG A 272 -17.08 -16.54 -0.37
CA ARG A 272 -17.40 -15.89 0.91
C ARG A 272 -18.19 -16.77 1.87
N ASP A 273 -17.93 -16.61 3.17
CA ASP A 273 -18.63 -17.26 4.29
C ASP A 273 -18.66 -18.80 4.16
N GLY A 274 -17.61 -19.37 3.56
CA GLY A 274 -17.48 -20.81 3.31
C GLY A 274 -18.15 -21.33 2.03
N SER A 275 -18.68 -20.45 1.17
CA SER A 275 -19.43 -20.78 -0.05
C SER A 275 -18.91 -20.01 -1.27
N GLY A 276 -18.95 -20.63 -2.45
CA GLY A 276 -18.64 -19.97 -3.73
C GLY A 276 -19.84 -19.96 -4.68
N HIS A 277 -19.77 -19.18 -5.75
CA HIS A 277 -20.79 -19.10 -6.81
C HIS A 277 -20.21 -19.41 -8.20
#